data_AF-A0A970KHN8-F1
#
_entry.id   AF-A0A970KHN8-F1
#
_cell.length_a   1.000
_cell.length_b   1.000
_cell.length_c   1.000
_cell.angle_alpha   90.00
_cell.angle_beta   90.00
_cell.angle_gamma   90.00
#
_symmetry.space_group_name_H-M   'P 1'
#
loop_
_entity.id
_entity.type
_entity.pdbx_description
1 polymer ?
#
loop_
_entity_poly.entity_id
_entity_poly.type
_entity_poly.pdbx_seq_one_letter_code
_entity_poly.pdbx_strand_id
1 'polypeptide(L)' 'YSIVLRDALIAVNVPVIEVHISNIYQREEFRHRSVIASAAVGQISGLGTDGNFCALDALTKIIRDV' A
#
# COMPACT_ATOMS: atom_id res chain seq x y z
N TYR A 1 6.52 12.42 -3.86
CA TYR A 1 6.01 11.99 -2.54
C TYR A 1 4.84 12.89 -2.15
N SER A 2 3.71 12.33 -1.69
CA SER A 2 2.54 13.13 -1.30
C SER A 2 2.24 12.95 0.18
N ILE A 3 2.57 13.97 0.98
CA ILE A 3 2.25 13.99 2.42
C ILE A 3 0.75 14.24 2.63
N VAL A 4 0.14 15.08 1.78
CA VAL A 4 -1.30 15.34 1.82
C VAL A 4 -2.13 14.06 1.66
N LEU A 5 -1.71 13.17 0.76
CA LEU A 5 -2.40 11.88 0.60
C LEU A 5 -2.22 10.99 1.84
N ARG A 6 -1.01 10.92 2.40
CA ARG A 6 -0.76 10.18 3.65
C ARG A 6 -1.67 10.67 4.77
N ASP A 7 -1.75 11.97 4.97
CA ASP A 7 -2.52 12.55 6.07
C ASP A 7 -4.03 12.36 5.85
N ALA A 8 -4.50 12.42 4.61
CA ALA A 8 -5.88 12.07 4.27
C ALA A 8 -6.22 10.60 4.60
N LEU A 9 -5.32 9.67 4.30
CA LEU A 9 -5.52 8.24 4.62
C LEU A 9 -5.58 8.01 6.14
N ILE A 10 -4.72 8.68 6.91
CA ILE A 10 -4.75 8.63 8.37
C ILE A 10 -6.07 9.20 8.91
N ALA A 11 -6.55 10.32 8.36
CA ALA A 11 -7.76 10.98 8.82
C ALA A 11 -9.04 10.17 8.58
N VAL A 12 -9.13 9.40 7.49
CA VAL A 12 -10.33 8.62 7.12
C VAL A 12 -10.47 7.34 7.96
N ASN A 13 -9.41 6.88 8.60
CA ASN A 13 -9.42 5.73 9.54
C ASN A 13 -10.04 4.45 8.96
N VAL A 14 -9.69 4.11 7.72
CA VAL A 14 -10.07 2.86 7.05
C VAL A 14 -8.81 2.03 6.75
N PRO A 15 -8.89 0.69 6.71
CA PRO A 15 -7.74 -0.14 6.34
C PRO A 15 -7.36 0.09 4.88
N VAL A 16 -6.07 0.33 4.64
CA VAL A 16 -5.51 0.61 3.31
C VAL A 16 -4.33 -0.32 3.06
N ILE A 17 -4.22 -0.86 1.85
CA ILE A 17 -3.04 -1.59 1.37
C ILE A 17 -2.44 -0.83 0.20
N GLU A 18 -1.14 -0.53 0.27
CA GLU A 18 -0.40 0.12 -0.81
C GLU A 18 0.09 -0.93 -1.82
N VAL A 19 -0.15 -0.73 -3.11
CA VAL A 19 0.26 -1.67 -4.17
C VAL A 19 1.12 -0.97 -5.22
N HIS A 20 2.28 -1.56 -5.51
CA HIS A 20 3.17 -1.16 -6.59
C HIS A 20 3.29 -2.28 -7.62
N ILE A 21 2.96 -1.97 -8.88
CA ILE A 21 3.07 -2.93 -10.00
C ILE A 21 4.52 -3.43 -10.16
N SER A 22 5.49 -2.51 -10.16
CA SER A 22 6.92 -2.84 -10.22
C SER A 22 7.51 -3.08 -8.83
N ASN A 23 8.63 -3.83 -8.77
CA ASN A 23 9.42 -3.94 -7.54
C ASN A 23 10.16 -2.62 -7.29
N ILE A 24 9.70 -1.83 -6.33
CA ILE A 24 10.30 -0.52 -6.04
C ILE A 24 11.73 -0.64 -5.49
N TYR A 25 12.07 -1.76 -4.85
CA TYR A 25 13.39 -2.01 -4.23
C TYR A 25 14.47 -2.43 -5.23
N GLN A 26 14.10 -2.72 -6.48
CA GLN A 26 15.03 -3.01 -7.58
C GLN A 26 15.28 -1.77 -8.47
N ARG A 27 14.81 -0.60 -8.02
CA ARG A 27 14.82 0.63 -8.82
C ARG A 27 15.73 1.66 -8.16
N GLU A 28 15.60 2.91 -8.58
CA GLU A 28 16.38 4.01 -8.05
C GLU A 28 16.08 4.22 -6.56
N GLU A 29 17.09 4.58 -5.77
CA GLU A 29 17.01 4.68 -4.31
C GLU A 29 15.84 5.54 -3.80
N PHE A 30 15.51 6.60 -4.53
CA PHE A 30 14.39 7.48 -4.18
C PHE A 30 13.04 6.73 -4.18
N ARG A 31 12.89 5.65 -4.94
CA ARG A 31 11.65 4.84 -4.96
C ARG A 31 11.53 3.89 -3.79
N HIS A 32 12.60 3.65 -3.04
CA HIS A 32 12.60 2.70 -1.91
C HIS A 32 11.82 3.25 -0.71
N ARG A 33 11.63 4.57 -0.65
CA ARG A 33 10.88 5.24 0.42
C ARG A 33 9.47 5.58 -0.03
N SER A 34 8.47 4.98 0.62
CA SER A 34 7.08 5.42 0.49
C SER A 34 6.65 6.19 1.73
N VAL A 35 6.06 7.38 1.53
CA VAL A 35 5.38 8.12 2.61
C VAL A 35 4.03 7.49 2.96
N ILE A 36 3.44 6.74 2.02
CA ILE A 36 2.13 6.09 2.17
C ILE A 36 2.25 4.80 3.00
N ALA A 37 3.35 4.07 2.88
CA ALA A 37 3.57 2.81 3.61
C ALA A 37 3.35 2.95 5.12
N SER A 38 3.68 4.11 5.71
CA SER A 38 3.47 4.38 7.14
C SER A 38 2.01 4.53 7.56
N ALA A 39 1.11 4.80 6.61
CA ALA A 39 -0.34 4.95 6.81
C ALA A 39 -1.14 3.74 6.32
N ALA A 40 -0.49 2.74 5.72
CA ALA A 40 -1.12 1.52 5.22
C ALA A 40 -0.94 0.36 6.22
N VAL A 41 -1.84 -0.60 6.19
CA VAL A 41 -1.73 -1.86 6.97
C VAL A 41 -0.58 -2.72 6.42
N GLY A 42 -0.34 -2.64 5.12
CA GLY A 42 0.75 -3.33 4.46
C GLY A 42 1.02 -2.76 3.07
N GLN A 43 2.13 -3.21 2.49
CA GLN A 43 2.56 -2.84 1.15
C GLN A 43 2.89 -4.10 0.33
N ILE A 44 2.47 -4.10 -0.94
CA ILE A 44 2.79 -5.14 -1.92
C ILE A 44 3.55 -4.48 -3.07
N SER A 45 4.67 -5.06 -3.50
CA SER A 45 5.47 -4.52 -4.60
C SER A 45 6.06 -5.62 -5.48
N GLY A 46 6.01 -5.43 -6.79
CA GLY A 46 6.72 -6.28 -7.76
C GLY A 46 5.96 -7.50 -8.27
N LEU A 47 4.66 -7.59 -8.01
CA LEU A 47 3.81 -8.69 -8.48
C LEU A 47 2.98 -8.33 -9.71
N GLY A 48 3.33 -7.26 -10.43
CA GLY A 48 2.55 -6.81 -11.58
C GLY A 48 1.11 -6.45 -11.20
N THR A 49 0.15 -6.83 -12.03
CA THR A 49 -1.28 -6.62 -11.75
C THR A 49 -1.81 -7.52 -10.64
N ASP A 50 -1.16 -8.66 -10.40
CA ASP A 50 -1.61 -9.66 -9.43
C ASP A 50 -1.56 -9.15 -7.98
N GLY A 51 -0.71 -8.15 -7.73
CA GLY A 51 -0.66 -7.45 -6.45
C GLY A 51 -2.02 -6.87 -6.02
N ASN A 52 -2.89 -6.51 -6.97
CA ASN A 52 -4.24 -6.03 -6.65
C ASN A 52 -5.13 -7.16 -6.10
N PHE A 53 -5.02 -8.37 -6.64
CA PHE A 53 -5.79 -9.52 -6.14
C PHE A 53 -5.31 -9.93 -4.75
N CYS A 54 -4.00 -9.93 -4.51
CA CYS A 54 -3.43 -10.16 -3.17
C CYS A 54 -3.92 -9.11 -2.16
N ALA A 55 -3.93 -7.83 -2.55
CA ALA A 55 -4.43 -6.74 -1.70
C ALA A 55 -5.93 -6.90 -1.41
N LEU A 56 -6.73 -7.29 -2.41
CA LEU A 56 -8.16 -7.51 -2.26
C LEU A 56 -8.47 -8.66 -1.29
N ASP A 57 -7.77 -9.79 -1.41
CA ASP A 57 -7.92 -10.93 -0.50
C ASP A 57 -7.53 -10.54 0.94
N ALA A 58 -6.41 -9.85 1.11
CA ALA A 58 -5.96 -9.36 2.42
C ALA A 58 -6.97 -8.36 3.03
N LEU A 59 -7.45 -7.38 2.26
CA LEU A 59 -8.48 -6.43 2.72
C LEU A 59 -9.78 -7.13 3.09
N THR A 60 -10.21 -8.14 2.31
CA THR A 60 -11.43 -8.90 2.58
C THR A 60 -11.35 -9.61 3.92
N LYS A 61 -10.19 -10.19 4.26
CA LYS A 61 -9.95 -10.82 5.57
C LYS A 61 -9.98 -9.78 6.68
N ILE A 62 -9.22 -8.69 6.53
CA ILE A 62 -9.15 -7.60 7.52
C ILE A 62 -10.54 -7.03 7.83
N ILE A 63 -11.38 -6.81 6.82
CA ILE A 63 -12.71 -6.21 7.01
C ILE A 63 -13.71 -7.20 7.61
N ARG A 64 -13.56 -8.50 7.35
CA ARG A 64 -14.46 -9.55 7.87
C ARG A 64 -14.12 -10.01 9.29
N ASP A 65 -12.87 -9.85 9.70
CA ASP A 65 -12.39 -10.20 11.04
C ASP A 65 -12.62 -9.06 12.07
N VAL A 66 -13.27 -7.95 11.64
CA VAL A 66 -13.73 -6.82 12.46
C VAL A 66 -15.24 -6.95 12.70
#